data_AF-A0A920SWL4-F1
#
_entry.id   AF-A0A920SWL4-F1
#
_cell.length_a   1.000
_cell.length_b   1.000
_cell.length_c   1.000
_cell.angle_alpha   90.00
_cell.angle_beta   90.00
_cell.angle_gamma   90.00
#
_symmetry.space_group_name_H-M   'P 1'
#
loop_
_entity.id
_entity.type
_entity.pdbx_description
1 polymer ?
#
loop_
_entity_poly.entity_id
_entity_poly.type
_entity_poly.pdbx_seq_one_letter_code
_entity_poly.pdbx_strand_id
1 'polypeptide(L)' 'MKRVAPAAGADLAEVFEDPQILAQDLVLDVEHPGHGSVRMTGFPVKLSERRRGSTRART' A
#
# COMPACT_ATOMS: atom_id res chain seq x y z
N MET A 1 17.72 13.02 8.53
CA MET A 1 16.66 14.04 8.36
C MET A 1 15.89 13.72 7.08
N LYS A 2 14.76 12.99 7.12
CA LYS A 2 13.81 12.97 6.00
C LYS A 2 12.51 13.59 6.53
N ARG A 3 12.30 14.84 6.15
CA ARG A 3 11.07 15.59 6.43
C ARG A 3 9.96 14.98 5.59
N VAL A 4 8.92 14.44 6.22
CA VAL A 4 7.62 14.22 5.57
C VAL A 4 6.97 15.59 5.44
N ALA A 5 6.82 16.04 4.20
CA ALA A 5 6.12 17.27 3.82
C ALA A 5 4.60 16.99 3.75
N PRO A 6 3.74 18.02 3.86
CA PRO A 6 2.36 17.86 4.30
C PRO A 6 1.50 17.15 3.25
N ALA A 7 0.64 16.23 3.70
CA ALA A 7 -0.45 15.68 2.91
C ALA A 7 -1.52 16.78 2.73
N ALA A 8 -1.25 17.73 1.84
CA ALA A 8 -2.26 18.67 1.34
C ALA A 8 -2.97 17.98 0.16
N GLY A 9 -4.29 17.89 0.23
CA GLY A 9 -5.17 17.09 -0.64
C GLY A 9 -4.66 16.87 -2.06
N ALA A 10 -4.16 15.67 -2.33
CA ALA A 10 -3.88 15.20 -3.68
C ALA A 10 -5.21 14.88 -4.36
N ASP A 11 -5.37 15.34 -5.61
CA ASP A 11 -6.47 14.88 -6.45
C ASP A 11 -6.34 13.36 -6.66
N LEU A 12 -7.47 12.65 -6.82
CA LEU A 12 -7.48 11.18 -6.91
C LEU A 12 -6.57 10.62 -8.01
N ALA A 13 -6.31 11.41 -9.07
CA ALA A 13 -5.39 11.05 -10.13
C ALA A 13 -3.91 11.10 -9.69
N GLU A 14 -3.54 12.07 -8.86
CA GLU A 14 -2.16 12.31 -8.41
C GLU A 14 -1.71 11.26 -7.39
N VAL A 15 -2.65 10.64 -6.68
CA VAL A 15 -2.38 9.55 -5.71
C VAL A 15 -1.69 8.36 -6.37
N PHE A 16 -1.96 8.09 -7.65
CA PHE A 16 -1.31 6.98 -8.38
C PHE A 16 0.15 7.27 -8.76
N GLU A 17 0.54 8.53 -8.78
CA GLU A 17 1.91 8.97 -9.10
C GLU A 17 2.74 9.22 -7.82
N ASP A 18 2.12 9.09 -6.64
CA ASP A 18 2.78 9.35 -5.37
C ASP A 18 3.96 8.37 -5.15
N PRO A 19 5.17 8.87 -4.86
CA PRO A 19 6.35 8.03 -4.66
C PRO A 19 6.22 6.99 -3.55
N GLN A 20 5.42 7.23 -2.51
CA GLN A 20 5.14 6.24 -1.46
C GLN A 20 4.20 5.13 -1.97
N ILE A 21 3.20 5.47 -2.78
CA ILE A 21 2.27 4.49 -3.37
C ILE A 21 3.00 3.58 -4.37
N LEU A 22 3.85 4.17 -5.21
CA LEU A 22 4.70 3.44 -6.15
C LEU A 22 5.76 2.59 -5.45
N ALA A 23 6.45 3.13 -4.44
CA ALA A 23 7.46 2.38 -3.68
C ALA A 23 6.88 1.16 -2.95
N GLN A 24 5.59 1.22 -2.64
CA GLN A 24 4.89 0.15 -1.95
C GLN A 24 4.15 -0.80 -2.89
N ASP A 25 4.30 -0.66 -4.21
CA ASP A 25 3.63 -1.52 -5.21
C ASP A 25 2.13 -1.69 -4.90
N LEU A 26 1.50 -0.56 -4.53
CA LEU A 26 0.10 -0.53 -4.10
C LEU A 26 -0.85 -0.28 -5.27
N VAL A 27 -0.37 -0.18 -6.50
CA VAL A 27 -1.22 0.03 -7.68
C VAL A 27 -1.53 -1.33 -8.28
N LEU A 28 -2.81 -1.71 -8.27
CA LEU A 28 -3.30 -2.97 -8.82
C LEU A 28 -4.14 -2.68 -10.06
N ASP A 29 -3.85 -3.38 -11.15
CA ASP A 29 -4.72 -3.45 -12.32
C ASP A 29 -5.57 -4.70 -12.22
N VAL A 30 -6.89 -4.52 -12.03
CA VAL A 30 -7.85 -5.62 -11.89
C VAL A 30 -8.77 -5.64 -13.11
N GLU A 31 -8.85 -6.79 -13.78
CA GLU A 31 -9.80 -6.98 -14.87
C GLU A 31 -11.22 -7.08 -14.31
N HIS A 32 -12.08 -6.12 -14.69
CA HIS A 32 -13.49 -6.13 -14.29
C HIS A 32 -14.38 -6.54 -15.47
N PRO A 33 -15.20 -7.60 -15.33
CA PRO A 33 -16.05 -8.08 -16.41
C PRO A 33 -17.03 -6.98 -16.82
N GLY A 34 -17.00 -6.61 -18.10
CA GLY A 34 -17.87 -5.59 -18.69
C GLY A 34 -17.32 -4.15 -18.68
N HIS A 35 -16.24 -3.86 -17.96
CA HIS A 35 -15.70 -2.49 -17.82
C HIS A 35 -14.19 -2.35 -18.11
N GLY A 36 -13.49 -3.45 -18.41
CA GLY A 36 -12.06 -3.43 -18.74
C GLY A 36 -11.17 -3.41 -17.50
N SER A 37 -9.89 -3.12 -17.67
CA SER A 37 -8.92 -3.04 -16.59
C SER A 37 -9.15 -1.79 -15.75
N VAL A 38 -9.42 -1.97 -14.46
CA VAL A 38 -9.59 -0.88 -13.49
C VAL A 38 -8.36 -0.81 -12.60
N ARG A 39 -7.76 0.39 -12.55
CA ARG A 39 -6.65 0.69 -11.66
C ARG A 39 -7.17 1.09 -10.29
N MET A 40 -6.73 0.40 -9.25
CA MET A 40 -7.11 0.70 -7.87
C MET A 40 -5.92 0.57 -6.92
N THR A 41 -6.00 1.23 -5.76
CA THR A 41 -5.01 1.04 -4.70
C THR A 41 -5.31 -0.23 -3.90
N GLY A 42 -4.27 -1.02 -3.65
CA GLY A 42 -4.31 -2.21 -2.81
C GLY A 42 -4.29 -1.89 -1.32
N PHE A 43 -4.17 -2.93 -0.49
CA PHE A 43 -4.10 -2.75 0.97
C PHE A 43 -2.73 -2.24 1.42
N PRO A 44 -2.66 -1.21 2.28
CA PRO A 44 -1.40 -0.60 2.72
C PRO A 44 -0.58 -1.46 3.70
N VAL A 45 -1.02 -2.71 3.98
CA VAL A 45 -0.36 -3.63 4.91
C VAL A 45 0.20 -4.81 4.12
N LYS A 46 1.54 -4.89 4.03
CA LYS A 46 2.25 -6.05 3.50
C LYS A 46 2.50 -7.06 4.62
N LEU A 47 1.73 -8.14 4.63
CA LEU A 47 2.02 -9.28 5.50
C LEU A 47 3.03 -10.18 4.80
N SER A 48 4.27 -10.17 5.28
CA SER A 48 5.21 -11.24 4.96
C SER A 48 4.99 -12.37 5.97
N GLU A 49 4.86 -13.61 5.50
CA GLU A 49 4.77 -14.77 6.39
C GLU A 49 5.99 -14.79 7.33
N ARG A 50 5.79 -14.36 8.57
CA ARG A 50 6.81 -14.46 9.62
C ARG A 50 6.39 -15.47 10.66
N ARG A 51 7.20 -16.52 10.71
CA ARG A 51 7.26 -17.68 11.61
C ARG A 51 6.74 -17.47 13.03
N ARG A 52 5.94 -18.45 13.46
CA ARG A 52 5.42 -18.67 14.82
C ARG A 52 6.55 -18.81 15.86
N GLY A 53 6.41 -18.11 16.98
CA GLY A 53 6.90 -18.56 18.29
C GLY A 53 8.02 -17.74 18.93
N SER A 54 7.68 -16.97 19.96
CA SER A 54 8.48 -16.92 21.19
C SER A 54 7.57 -16.68 22.40
N THR A 55 7.08 -17.78 23.00
CA THR A 55 6.54 -17.71 24.36
C THR A 55 7.72 -17.56 25.31
N ARG A 56 7.95 -16.34 25.81
CA ARG A 56 8.84 -16.16 26.95
C ARG A 56 7.98 -16.14 28.21
N ALA A 57 7.81 -17.31 28.83
CA ALA A 57 7.33 -17.39 30.20
C ALA A 57 8.35 -16.67 31.09
N ARG A 58 7.86 -15.75 31.92
CA ARG A 58 8.66 -14.97 32.87
C ARG A 58 8.21 -15.39 34.27
N THR A 59 9.08 -16.12 34.96
CA THR A 59 9.08 -16.29 36.42
C THR A 59 9.73 -15.09 37.08
#